data_AF-A0A5K1AT10-F1
#
_entry.id   AF-A0A5K1AT10-F1
#
_cell.length_a   1.000
_cell.length_b   1.000
_cell.length_c   1.000
_cell.angle_alpha   90.00
_cell.angle_beta   90.00
_cell.angle_gamma   90.00
#
_symmetry.space_group_name_H-M   'P 1'
#
loop_
_entity.id
_entity.type
_entity.pdbx_description
1 polymer ?
#
loop_
_entity_poly.entity_id
_entity_poly.type
_entity_poly.pdbx_seq_one_letter_code
_entity_poly.pdbx_strand_id
1 'polypeptide(L)' 'GIAGDIYILLHVKEKAGVQRNGLDLYSDISINYTEAILGTVVK' A
#
# COMPACT_ATOMS: atom_id res chain seq x y z
N GLY A 1 -45.30 4.59 -4.78
CA GLY A 1 -44.45 3.66 -5.55
C GLY A 1 -43.34 3.15 -4.65
N ILE A 2 -42.75 2.00 -4.95
CA ILE A 2 -41.62 1.46 -4.18
C ILE A 2 -40.34 2.20 -4.57
N ALA A 3 -39.55 2.61 -3.59
CA ALA A 3 -38.21 3.14 -3.84
C ALA A 3 -37.28 1.99 -4.22
N GLY A 4 -36.39 2.23 -5.19
CA GLY A 4 -35.38 1.25 -5.60
C GLY A 4 -34.16 1.24 -4.67
N ASP A 5 -33.20 0.39 -5.00
CA ASP A 5 -31.96 0.23 -4.24
C ASP A 5 -30.86 1.19 -4.71
N ILE A 6 -29.96 1.53 -3.78
CA ILE A 6 -28.77 2.35 -4.05
C ILE A 6 -27.53 1.49 -3.83
N TYR A 7 -26.62 1.53 -4.81
CA TYR A 7 -25.32 0.90 -4.72
C TYR A 7 -24.23 1.95 -4.53
N ILE A 8 -23.31 1.70 -3.60
CA ILE A 8 -22.12 2.53 -3.37
C ILE A 8 -20.91 1.67 -3.66
N LEU A 9 -20.07 2.11 -4.59
CA LEU A 9 -18.83 1.43 -4.95
C LEU A 9 -17.64 2.24 -4.45
N LEU A 10 -16.84 1.63 -3.58
CA LEU A 10 -15.63 2.25 -3.05
C LEU A 10 -14.48 2.08 -4.05
N HIS A 11 -13.90 3.21 -4.47
CA HIS A 11 -12.63 3.22 -5.19
C HIS A 11 -11.54 3.78 -4.30
N VAL A 12 -10.50 2.99 -4.07
CA VAL A 12 -9.32 3.41 -3.32
C VAL A 12 -8.27 3.91 -4.31
N LYS A 13 -7.79 5.13 -4.11
CA LYS A 13 -6.70 5.69 -4.93
C LYS A 13 -5.37 5.08 -4.52
N GLU A 14 -4.48 4.92 -5.49
CA GLU A 14 -3.09 4.55 -5.24
C GLU A 14 -2.39 5.62 -4.40
N LYS A 15 -1.54 5.16 -3.48
CA LYS A 15 -0.66 6.02 -2.68
C LYS A 15 0.76 5.82 -3.19
N ALA A 16 1.43 6.91 -3.58
CA ALA A 16 2.80 6.85 -4.04
C ALA A 16 3.70 6.15 -3.00
N GLY A 17 4.54 5.21 -3.47
CA GLY A 17 5.43 4.42 -2.64
C GLY A 17 4.75 3.28 -1.85
N VAL A 18 3.43 3.08 -1.99
CA VAL A 18 2.70 2.01 -1.33
C VAL A 18 1.86 1.24 -2.33
N GLN A 19 2.10 -0.06 -2.41
CA GLN A 19 1.32 -1.00 -3.21
C GLN A 19 0.45 -1.84 -2.27
N ARG A 20 -0.82 -2.05 -2.65
CA ARG A 20 -1.75 -2.87 -1.87
C ARG A 20 -2.03 -4.17 -2.61
N ASN A 21 -1.81 -5.30 -1.94
CA ASN A 21 -2.22 -6.60 -2.43
C ASN A 21 -3.16 -7.24 -1.40
N GLY A 22 -4.47 -7.17 -1.68
CA GLY A 22 -5.50 -7.66 -0.75
C GLY A 22 -5.51 -6.86 0.56
N LEU A 23 -5.09 -7.51 1.66
CA LEU A 23 -5.01 -6.91 2.99
C LEU A 23 -3.61 -6.38 3.32
N ASP A 24 -2.61 -6.73 2.52
CA ASP A 24 -1.21 -6.41 2.78
C ASP A 24 -0.77 -5.15 2.02
N LEU A 25 0.16 -4.42 2.63
CA LEU A 25 0.79 -3.23 2.07
C LEU A 25 2.28 -3.48 1.87
N TYR A 26 2.76 -3.08 0.70
CA TYR A 26 4.15 -3.21 0.29
C TYR A 26 4.72 -1.84 -0.02
N SER A 27 5.99 -1.64 0.29
CA SER A 27 6.73 -0.45 -0.07
C SER A 27 8.17 -0.85 -0.35
N ASP A 28 8.76 -0.27 -1.38
CA ASP A 28 10.16 -0.47 -1.67
C ASP A 28 11.02 0.41 -0.77
N ILE A 29 12.02 -0.18 -0.14
CA ILE A 29 13.08 0.55 0.58
C ILE A 29 14.38 0.42 -0.18
N SER A 30 15.09 1.54 -0.33
CA SER A 30 16.43 1.55 -0.91
C SER A 30 17.44 1.53 0.22
N ILE A 31 18.30 0.51 0.24
CA ILE A 31 19.43 0.39 1.16
C ILE A 31 20.72 0.36 0.37
N ASN A 32 21.79 0.97 0.90
CA ASN A 32 23.09 0.87 0.28
C ASN A 32 23.78 -0.46 0.64
N TYR A 33 24.80 -0.83 -0.13
CA TYR A 33 25.50 -2.11 0.04
C TYR A 33 26.14 -2.28 1.41
N THR A 34 26.72 -1.21 1.96
CA THR A 34 27.38 -1.22 3.27
C THR A 34 26.36 -1.44 4.40
N GLU A 35 25.20 -0.78 4.31
CA GLU A 35 24.05 -0.97 5.21
C GLU A 35 23.54 -2.41 5.20
N ALA A 36 23.45 -3.02 4.01
CA ALA A 36 23.00 -4.40 3.87
C ALA A 36 23.98 -5.40 4.52
N ILE A 37 25.29 -5.18 4.38
CA ILE A 37 26.32 -6.10 4.89
C ILE A 37 26.54 -5.95 6.39
N LEU A 38 26.63 -4.72 6.89
CA LEU A 38 26.92 -4.48 8.31
C LEU A 38 25.68 -4.65 9.19
N GLY A 39 24.50 -4.69 8.58
CA GLY A 39 23.23 -4.60 9.27
C GLY A 39 22.93 -3.14 9.64
N THR A 40 21.70 -2.71 9.36
CA THR A 40 21.20 -1.39 9.73
C THR A 40 19.73 -1.48 10.15
N VAL A 41 19.22 -0.42 10.77
CA VAL A 41 17.79 -0.24 11.02
C VAL A 41 17.33 0.96 10.19
N VAL A 42 16.53 0.69 9.15
CA VAL A 42 15.89 1.74 8.33
C VAL A 42 14.53 2.05 8.95
N LYS A 43 14.22 3.34 9.10
CA LYS A 43 12.98 3.83 9.73
C LYS A 43 11.96 4.27 8.69
#